data_AF-A0A945N0W8-F1
#
_entry.id   AF-A0A945N0W8-F1
#
_cell.length_a   1.000
_cell.length_b   1.000
_cell.length_c   1.000
_cell.angle_alpha   90.00
_cell.angle_beta   90.00
_cell.angle_gamma   90.00
#
_symmetry.space_group_name_H-M   'P 1'
#
loop_
_entity.id
_entity.type
_entity.pdbx_description
1 polymer ?
#
loop_
_entity_poly.entity_id
_entity_poly.type
_entity_poly.pdbx_seq_one_letter_code
_entity_poly.pdbx_strand_id
1 'polypeptide(L)'
;MDGGRENFSPQTDLRDFLAACEENGQLEKVDGAHWDKEMGAVVEVLYRERVEKAKAVLFDNIPGYPQGYRTLYGMLASPYR
;
A
#
# COMPACT_ATOMS: atom_id res chain seq x y z
N MET A 1 -15.97 -12.70 26.11
CA MET A 1 -16.53 -11.35 25.92
C MET A 1 -16.23 -10.99 24.49
N ASP A 2 -17.30 -10.94 23.69
CA ASP A 2 -17.27 -10.60 22.27
C ASP A 2 -16.62 -9.24 22.05
N GLY A 3 -15.70 -9.22 21.09
CA GLY A 3 -15.09 -8.01 20.56
C GLY A 3 -14.66 -8.25 19.12
N GLY A 4 -15.49 -9.00 18.37
CA GLY A 4 -15.33 -9.16 16.93
C GLY A 4 -15.40 -7.77 16.29
N ARG A 5 -14.34 -7.38 15.57
CA ARG A 5 -14.26 -6.09 14.90
C ARG A 5 -15.43 -5.96 13.94
N GLU A 6 -16.38 -5.10 14.28
CA GLU A 6 -17.43 -4.67 13.35
C GLU A 6 -16.82 -3.67 12.37
N ASN A 7 -16.57 -4.13 11.15
CA ASN A 7 -16.70 -3.35 9.91
C ASN A 7 -16.56 -4.31 8.71
N PHE A 8 -17.65 -4.98 8.35
CA PHE A 8 -17.75 -5.87 7.19
C PHE A 8 -18.57 -5.23 6.06
N SER A 9 -18.35 -3.94 5.79
CA SER A 9 -18.63 -3.45 4.44
C SER A 9 -17.49 -3.95 3.54
N PRO A 10 -17.76 -4.76 2.49
CA PRO A 10 -16.73 -5.09 1.52
C PRO A 10 -16.14 -3.78 1.00
N GLN A 11 -14.82 -3.64 1.02
CA GLN A 11 -14.16 -2.51 0.40
C GLN A 11 -14.28 -2.68 -1.12
N THR A 12 -15.35 -2.13 -1.68
CA THR A 12 -15.63 -2.19 -3.13
C THR A 12 -14.92 -1.09 -3.91
N ASP A 13 -14.34 -0.12 -3.21
CA ASP A 13 -13.61 1.00 -3.78
C ASP A 13 -12.14 0.97 -3.32
N LEU A 14 -11.22 1.19 -4.26
CA LEU A 14 -9.79 1.15 -4.00
C LEU A 14 -9.33 2.33 -3.12
N ARG A 15 -10.00 3.49 -3.20
CA ARG A 15 -9.67 4.66 -2.37
C ARG A 15 -10.11 4.42 -0.92
N ASP A 16 -11.26 3.81 -0.72
CA ASP A 16 -11.71 3.39 0.61
C ASP A 16 -10.75 2.35 1.21
N PHE A 17 -10.26 1.40 0.39
CA PHE A 17 -9.22 0.46 0.81
C PHE A 17 -7.93 1.15 1.24
N LEU A 18 -7.46 2.13 0.47
CA LEU A 18 -6.25 2.88 0.80
C LEU A 18 -6.42 3.71 2.08
N ALA A 19 -7.59 4.32 2.29
CA ALA A 19 -7.90 5.05 3.52
C ALA A 19 -7.88 4.11 4.73
N ALA A 20 -8.52 2.94 4.65
CA ALA A 20 -8.49 1.94 5.70
C ALA A 20 -7.07 1.43 5.98
N CYS A 21 -6.25 1.19 4.94
CA CYS A 21 -4.85 0.81 5.12
C CYS A 21 -4.04 1.90 5.82
N GLU A 22 -4.23 3.17 5.47
CA GLU A 22 -3.56 4.31 6.10
C GLU A 22 -3.94 4.45 7.58
N GLU A 23 -5.23 4.36 7.90
CA GLU A 23 -5.74 4.39 9.28
C GLU A 23 -5.16 3.27 10.16
N ASN A 24 -4.92 2.09 9.57
CA ASN A 24 -4.35 0.93 10.27
C ASN A 24 -2.81 0.87 10.21
N GLY A 25 -2.14 1.90 9.68
CA GLY A 25 -0.68 1.95 9.55
C GLY A 25 -0.09 0.92 8.58
N GLN A 26 -0.93 0.39 7.68
CA GLN A 26 -0.62 -0.63 6.68
C GLN A 26 -0.28 -0.04 5.30
N LEU A 27 -0.21 1.29 5.16
CA LEU A 27 0.17 1.98 3.93
C LEU A 27 1.45 2.80 4.14
N GLU A 28 2.42 2.63 3.24
CA GLU A 28 3.61 3.48 3.12
C GLU A 28 3.48 4.34 1.86
N LYS A 29 3.86 5.61 1.93
CA LYS A 29 3.81 6.55 0.79
C LYS A 29 5.23 6.94 0.39
N VAL A 30 5.52 6.87 -0.90
CA VAL A 30 6.85 7.21 -1.44
C VAL A 30 6.69 8.20 -2.58
N ASP A 31 7.28 9.37 -2.43
CA ASP A 31 7.24 10.43 -3.44
C ASP A 31 8.48 10.40 -4.34
N GLY A 32 8.30 10.60 -5.64
CA GLY A 32 9.39 10.90 -6.57
C GLY A 32 10.24 9.71 -6.99
N ALA A 33 9.89 8.48 -6.60
CA ALA A 33 10.62 7.28 -7.03
C ALA A 33 10.54 7.11 -8.55
N HIS A 34 11.67 6.82 -9.20
CA HIS A 34 11.72 6.58 -10.63
C HIS A 34 11.13 5.20 -10.97
N TRP A 35 10.33 5.13 -12.03
CA TRP A 35 9.66 3.89 -12.42
C TRP A 35 10.64 2.82 -12.94
N ASP A 36 11.76 3.23 -13.55
CA ASP A 36 12.83 2.30 -13.95
C ASP A 36 13.59 1.84 -12.71
N LYS A 37 13.28 0.62 -12.26
CA LYS A 37 13.92 -0.18 -11.21
C LYS A 37 13.80 0.33 -9.77
N GLU A 38 13.73 1.64 -9.50
CA GLU A 38 13.71 2.12 -8.11
C GLU A 38 12.47 1.65 -7.36
N MET A 39 11.27 1.82 -7.93
CA MET A 39 10.03 1.34 -7.31
C MET A 39 10.07 -0.17 -7.01
N GLY A 40 10.56 -0.97 -7.96
CA GLY A 40 10.71 -2.42 -7.79
C GLY A 40 11.72 -2.78 -6.70
N ALA A 41 12.84 -2.07 -6.63
CA ALA A 41 13.86 -2.28 -5.60
C ALA A 41 13.32 -1.95 -4.20
N VAL A 42 12.57 -0.86 -4.04
CA VAL A 42 11.91 -0.50 -2.78
C VAL A 42 10.97 -1.62 -2.32
N VAL A 43 10.13 -2.12 -3.23
CA VAL A 43 9.17 -3.19 -2.94
C VAL A 43 9.88 -4.50 -2.56
N GLU A 44 10.94 -4.85 -3.28
CA GLU A 44 11.73 -6.05 -2.99
C GLU A 44 12.33 -6.01 -1.58
N VAL A 45 12.89 -4.87 -1.16
CA VAL A 45 13.43 -4.70 0.19
C VAL A 45 12.31 -4.84 1.23
N LEU A 46 11.18 -4.15 1.04
CA LEU A 46 10.06 -4.19 1.98
C LEU A 46 9.48 -5.59 2.17
N TYR A 47 9.41 -6.41 1.12
CA TYR A 47 8.86 -7.76 1.24
C TYR A 47 9.86 -8.80 1.73
N ARG A 48 11.16 -8.62 1.50
CA ARG A 48 12.18 -9.55 2.01
C ARG A 48 12.27 -9.57 3.53
N GLU A 49 12.05 -8.44 4.20
CA GLU A 49 12.32 -8.35 5.64
C GLU A 49 11.21 -8.96 6.53
N ARG A 50 9.93 -8.81 6.15
CA ARG A 50 8.77 -9.29 6.92
C ARG A 50 7.52 -9.46 6.04
N VAL A 51 7.44 -10.52 5.22
CA VAL A 51 6.27 -10.80 4.35
C VAL A 51 4.93 -10.66 5.10
N GLU A 52 4.83 -11.22 6.31
CA GLU A 52 3.58 -11.20 7.09
C GLU A 52 3.15 -9.79 7.56
N LYS A 53 4.09 -8.84 7.68
CA LYS A 53 3.84 -7.45 8.11
C LYS A 53 4.15 -6.42 7.02
N ALA A 54 4.33 -6.86 5.78
CA ALA A 54 4.62 -5.99 4.68
C ALA A 54 3.53 -4.93 4.56
N LYS A 55 3.88 -3.65 4.47
CA LYS A 55 2.91 -2.60 4.17
C LYS A 55 2.62 -2.57 2.67
N ALA A 56 1.42 -2.12 2.29
CA ALA A 56 1.19 -1.69 0.92
C ALA A 56 2.00 -0.41 0.66
N VAL A 57 2.44 -0.19 -0.58
CA VAL A 57 3.24 0.97 -0.96
C VAL A 57 2.53 1.74 -2.04
N LEU A 58 2.25 3.02 -1.80
CA LEU A 58 1.70 3.94 -2.77
C LEU A 58 2.79 4.91 -3.23
N PHE A 59 3.17 4.82 -4.50
CA PHE A 59 4.08 5.78 -5.12
C PHE A 59 3.29 6.94 -5.72
N ASP A 60 3.77 8.17 -5.49
CA ASP A 60 3.20 9.41 -6.02
C ASP A 60 4.31 10.30 -6.60
N ASN A 61 3.91 11.36 -7.31
CA ASN A 61 4.82 12.32 -7.94
C ASN A 61 5.89 11.65 -8.84
N ILE A 62 5.46 10.67 -9.64
CA ILE A 62 6.35 9.81 -10.43
C ILE A 62 7.04 10.61 -11.55
N PRO A 63 8.38 10.66 -11.61
CA PRO A 63 9.10 11.38 -12.64
C PRO A 63 8.70 10.93 -14.06
N GLY A 64 8.43 11.91 -14.93
CA GLY A 64 8.00 11.67 -16.31
C GLY A 64 6.50 11.42 -16.50
N TYR A 65 5.71 11.38 -15.42
CA TYR A 65 4.25 11.28 -15.46
C TYR A 65 3.58 12.56 -14.93
N PRO A 66 2.35 12.89 -15.40
CA PRO A 66 1.61 14.03 -14.84
C PRO A 66 1.32 13.86 -13.35
N GLN A 67 1.21 14.98 -12.63
CA GLN A 67 0.86 14.96 -11.21
C GLN A 67 -0.49 14.27 -10.98
N GLY A 68 -0.58 13.47 -9.91
CA GLY A 68 -1.77 12.69 -9.54
C GLY A 68 -1.79 11.26 -10.09
N TYR A 69 -0.85 10.90 -10.98
CA TYR A 69 -0.61 9.51 -11.38
C TYR A 69 0.16 8.79 -10.28
N ARG A 70 -0.41 7.65 -9.83
CA ARG A 70 0.08 6.88 -8.68
C ARG A 70 0.11 5.39 -9.00
N THR A 71 1.00 4.66 -8.34
CA THR A 71 1.06 3.19 -8.42
C THR A 71 0.97 2.57 -7.05
N LEU A 72 0.22 1.47 -6.93
CA LEU A 72 0.04 0.72 -5.70
C LEU A 72 0.70 -0.65 -5.83
N TYR A 73 1.54 -0.98 -4.85
CA TYR A 73 2.13 -2.31 -4.68
C TYR A 73 1.67 -2.92 -3.36
N GLY A 74 1.58 -4.25 -3.31
CA GLY A 74 1.44 -4.98 -2.04
C GLY A 74 0.04 -5.12 -1.50
N MET A 75 -0.98 -4.74 -2.26
CA MET A 75 -2.39 -4.81 -1.88
C MET A 75 -2.74 -6.16 -1.21
N LEU A 76 -2.23 -7.28 -1.74
CA LEU A 76 -2.53 -8.64 -1.25
C LEU A 76 -1.38 -9.31 -0.50
N ALA A 77 -0.32 -8.57 -0.15
CA ALA A 77 0.92 -9.15 0.38
C ALA A 77 0.91 -9.51 1.89
N SER A 78 -0.17 -9.22 2.64
CA SER A 78 -0.26 -9.47 4.09
C SER A 78 -1.70 -9.84 4.47
N PRO A 79 -1.89 -10.74 5.45
CA PRO A 79 -3.21 -11.09 5.99
C PRO A 79 -3.81 -10.03 6.93
N TYR A 80 -3.11 -8.94 7.23
CA TYR A 80 -3.60 -7.86 8.10
C TYR A 80 -4.42 -6.79 7.37
N ARG A 81 -4.77 -7.02 6.09
CA ARG A 81 -5.50 -6.09 5.23
C ARG A 81 -6.79 -6.71 4.75
#